data_AF-A0A2S3VUF4-F1
#
_entry.id   AF-A0A2S3VUF4-F1
#
_cell.length_a   1.000
_cell.length_b   1.000
_cell.length_c   1.000
_cell.angle_alpha   90.00
_cell.angle_beta   90.00
_cell.angle_gamma   90.00
#
_symmetry.space_group_name_H-M   'P 1'
#
loop_
_entity.id
_entity.type
_entity.pdbx_description
1 polymer ?
#
loop_
_entity_poly.entity_id
_entity_poly.type
_entity_poly.pdbx_seq_one_letter_code
_entity_poly.pdbx_strand_id
1 'polypeptide(L)'
;MPQLRLFTVLLMLCLVALSGAQAAPEQPVQPPANQLAASPNWPQVLAAGDTKLTIYQPQLDSWDGYTLSARAAAEATGTDGKSTYGIVQFSAHTLVDKATR
;
A
#
# COMPACT_ATOMS: atom_id res chain seq x y z
N MET A 1 59.03 25.89 -37.33
CA MET A 1 58.54 25.30 -36.06
C MET A 1 57.23 25.92 -35.50
N PRO A 2 56.19 26.31 -36.30
CA PRO A 2 54.91 26.76 -35.71
C PRO A 2 53.84 25.64 -35.61
N GLN A 3 53.93 24.59 -36.44
CA GLN A 3 52.92 23.53 -36.54
C GLN A 3 52.89 22.59 -35.32
N LEU A 4 54.05 22.35 -34.69
CA LEU A 4 54.15 21.51 -33.50
C LEU A 4 53.63 22.23 -32.24
N ARG A 5 53.75 23.57 -32.18
CA ARG A 5 53.23 24.39 -31.09
C ARG A 5 51.71 24.55 -31.14
N LEU A 6 51.14 24.62 -32.35
CA LEU A 6 49.70 24.65 -32.57
C LEU A 6 49.04 23.33 -32.12
N PHE A 7 49.72 22.20 -32.37
CA PHE A 7 49.24 20.88 -31.98
C PHE A 7 49.25 20.66 -30.46
N THR A 8 50.30 21.14 -29.76
CA THR A 8 50.37 21.06 -28.29
C THR A 8 49.31 21.94 -27.61
N VAL A 9 49.00 23.12 -28.16
CA VAL A 9 47.95 24.00 -27.63
C VAL A 9 46.56 23.39 -27.85
N LEU A 10 46.32 22.78 -29.02
CA LEU A 10 45.05 22.10 -29.31
C LEU A 10 44.85 20.85 -28.43
N LEU A 11 45.93 20.11 -28.15
CA LEU A 11 45.89 18.93 -27.27
C LEU A 11 45.63 19.33 -25.81
N MET A 12 46.24 20.41 -25.30
CA MET A 12 45.97 20.95 -23.95
C MET A 12 44.56 21.51 -23.81
N LEU A 13 43.97 22.09 -24.86
CA LEU A 13 42.60 22.58 -24.85
C LEU A 13 41.57 21.44 -24.77
N CYS A 14 41.87 20.28 -25.37
CA CYS A 14 41.01 19.09 -25.29
C CYS A 14 41.04 18.42 -23.90
N LEU A 15 42.13 18.50 -23.14
CA LEU A 15 42.20 17.89 -21.81
C LEU A 15 41.40 18.64 -20.74
N VAL A 16 41.15 19.95 -20.91
CA VAL A 16 40.38 20.76 -19.93
C VAL A 16 38.87 20.57 -20.08
N ALA A 17 38.37 20.16 -21.25
CA ALA A 17 36.95 20.01 -21.52
C ALA A 17 36.31 18.72 -20.95
N LEU A 18 37.11 17.75 -20.50
CA LEU A 18 36.61 16.46 -20.00
C LEU A 18 36.37 16.40 -18.48
N SER A 19 36.73 17.43 -17.72
CA SER A 19 36.64 17.41 -16.24
C SER A 19 35.27 17.84 -15.67
N GLY A 20 34.24 17.96 -16.51
CA GLY A 20 32.95 18.54 -16.14
C GLY A 20 31.78 17.58 -15.95
N ALA A 21 32.01 16.26 -15.85
CA ALA A 21 30.93 15.31 -15.54
C ALA A 21 30.73 15.22 -14.01
N GLN A 22 30.15 16.26 -13.41
CA GLN A 22 29.56 16.11 -12.07
C GLN A 22 28.33 15.21 -12.20
N ALA A 23 28.44 14.00 -11.65
CA ALA A 23 27.28 13.14 -11.42
C ALA A 23 26.26 13.94 -10.60
N ALA A 24 25.02 14.00 -11.09
CA ALA A 24 23.91 14.55 -10.33
C ALA A 24 23.81 13.78 -9.00
N PRO A 25 23.54 14.45 -7.86
CA PRO A 25 23.30 13.73 -6.62
C PRO A 25 22.13 12.77 -6.84
N GLU A 26 22.38 11.48 -6.63
CA GLU A 26 21.33 10.47 -6.62
C GLU A 26 20.37 10.83 -5.49
N GLN A 27 19.21 11.35 -5.86
CA GLN A 27 18.13 11.56 -4.92
C GLN A 27 17.76 10.18 -4.38
N PRO A 28 17.79 9.95 -3.05
CA PRO A 28 17.46 8.65 -2.49
C PRO A 28 16.11 8.22 -3.05
N VAL A 29 16.08 7.11 -3.77
CA VAL A 29 14.84 6.49 -4.22
C VAL A 29 14.17 6.01 -2.94
N GLN A 30 13.31 6.87 -2.38
CA GLN A 30 12.54 6.52 -1.22
C GLN A 30 11.70 5.31 -1.64
N PRO A 31 11.82 4.15 -0.95
CA PRO A 31 10.99 3.00 -1.25
C PRO A 31 9.54 3.47 -1.28
N PRO A 32 8.72 2.96 -2.21
CA PRO A 32 7.30 3.32 -2.24
C PRO A 32 6.78 3.16 -0.82
N ALA A 33 6.27 4.26 -0.25
CA ALA A 33 5.74 4.23 1.10
C ALA A 33 4.77 3.05 1.14
N ASN A 34 5.02 2.07 2.01
CA ASN A 34 4.08 1.00 2.26
C ASN A 34 2.77 1.70 2.64
N GLN A 35 1.84 1.74 1.69
CA GLN A 35 0.49 2.21 1.95
C GLN A 35 -0.08 1.18 2.91
N LEU A 36 0.10 1.40 4.23
CA LEU A 36 -0.63 0.64 5.22
C LEU A 36 -2.10 0.81 4.81
N ALA A 37 -2.73 -0.31 4.44
CA ALA A 37 -4.16 -0.31 4.19
C ALA A 37 -4.81 0.33 5.43
N ALA A 38 -5.48 1.46 5.23
CA ALA A 38 -6.14 2.16 6.31
C ALA A 38 -7.10 1.19 6.98
N SER A 39 -7.12 1.17 8.31
CA SER A 39 -8.08 0.36 9.06
C SER A 39 -9.50 0.65 8.54
N PRO A 40 -10.34 -0.39 8.34
CA PRO A 40 -11.69 -0.18 7.86
C PRO A 40 -12.44 0.79 8.79
N ASN A 41 -13.13 1.77 8.21
CA ASN A 41 -13.99 2.67 8.93
C ASN A 41 -15.31 1.96 9.28
N TRP A 42 -15.36 1.29 10.43
CA TRP A 42 -16.61 0.67 10.88
C TRP A 42 -17.64 1.73 11.30
N PRO A 43 -18.95 1.50 11.06
CA PRO A 43 -19.54 0.33 10.40
C PRO A 43 -19.38 0.34 8.86
N GLN A 44 -19.38 -0.85 8.26
CA GLN A 44 -19.41 -1.00 6.81
C GLN A 44 -20.85 -0.96 6.32
N VAL A 45 -21.14 -0.10 5.35
CA VAL A 45 -22.49 0.05 4.78
C VAL A 45 -22.45 -0.38 3.32
N LEU A 46 -23.34 -1.31 2.97
CA LEU A 46 -23.42 -1.94 1.65
C LEU A 46 -24.83 -1.76 1.09
N ALA A 47 -24.93 -1.49 -0.21
CA ALA A 47 -26.19 -1.56 -0.93
C ALA A 47 -26.41 -2.99 -1.44
N ALA A 48 -27.56 -3.58 -1.11
CA ALA A 48 -27.98 -4.92 -1.53
C ALA A 48 -29.36 -4.82 -2.19
N GLY A 49 -29.37 -4.47 -3.48
CA GLY A 49 -30.61 -4.10 -4.17
C GLY A 49 -31.24 -2.87 -3.51
N ASP A 50 -32.52 -2.96 -3.15
CA ASP A 50 -33.25 -1.89 -2.46
C ASP A 50 -33.06 -1.90 -0.93
N THR A 51 -32.17 -2.76 -0.42
CA THR A 51 -31.87 -2.89 1.01
C THR A 51 -30.51 -2.28 1.33
N LYS A 52 -30.44 -1.52 2.43
CA LYS A 52 -29.19 -1.06 3.02
C LYS A 52 -28.75 -2.06 4.09
N LEU A 53 -27.57 -2.66 3.92
CA LEU A 53 -26.97 -3.56 4.90
C LEU A 53 -25.86 -2.82 5.66
N THR A 54 -26.03 -2.66 6.97
CA THR A 54 -25.00 -2.14 7.87
C THR A 54 -24.38 -3.32 8.62
N ILE A 55 -23.06 -3.50 8.49
CA ILE A 55 -22.29 -4.49 9.24
C ILE A 55 -21.42 -3.75 10.25
N TYR A 56 -21.60 -4.04 11.53
CA TYR A 56 -20.79 -3.47 12.60
C TYR A 56 -19.45 -4.20 12.75
N GLN A 57 -18.53 -3.61 13.53
CA GLN A 57 -17.22 -4.19 13.74
C GLN A 57 -17.32 -5.66 14.25
N PRO A 58 -16.69 -6.61 13.56
CA PRO A 58 -16.66 -8.00 14.01
C PRO A 58 -15.94 -8.16 15.33
N GLN A 59 -16.45 -9.04 16.18
CA GLN A 59 -15.77 -9.54 17.37
C GLN A 59 -15.13 -10.89 17.04
N LEU A 60 -13.86 -11.04 17.40
CA LEU A 60 -13.14 -12.30 17.27
C LEU A 60 -13.64 -13.28 18.32
N ASP A 61 -14.03 -14.49 17.90
CA ASP A 61 -14.45 -15.55 18.81
C ASP A 61 -13.30 -16.50 19.13
N SER A 62 -12.54 -16.92 18.11
CA SER A 62 -11.37 -17.81 18.28
C SER A 62 -10.37 -17.68 17.13
N TRP A 63 -9.11 -17.99 17.41
CA TRP A 63 -8.06 -18.15 16.42
C TRP A 63 -6.99 -19.12 16.92
N ASP A 64 -6.72 -20.16 16.13
CA ASP A 64 -5.72 -21.20 16.46
C ASP A 64 -4.37 -21.00 15.73
N GLY A 65 -4.22 -19.89 15.01
CA GLY A 65 -3.06 -19.59 14.17
C GLY A 65 -3.19 -20.07 12.72
N TYR A 66 -4.28 -20.74 12.36
CA TYR A 66 -4.66 -21.08 10.98
C TYR A 66 -6.12 -20.74 10.68
N THR A 67 -7.05 -21.10 11.55
CA THR A 67 -8.48 -20.85 11.40
C THR A 67 -8.92 -19.75 12.36
N LEU A 68 -9.53 -18.71 11.82
CA LEU A 68 -10.16 -17.64 12.57
C LEU A 68 -11.68 -17.81 12.49
N SER A 69 -12.38 -17.58 13.61
CA SER A 69 -13.84 -17.49 13.68
C SER A 69 -14.26 -16.18 14.32
N ALA A 70 -15.26 -15.50 13.74
CA ALA A 70 -15.73 -14.22 14.22
C ALA A 70 -17.22 -14.01 13.92
N ARG A 71 -17.81 -13.03 14.62
CA ARG A 71 -19.19 -12.61 14.46
C ARG A 71 -19.31 -11.10 14.37
N ALA A 72 -20.19 -10.61 13.51
CA ALA A 72 -20.54 -9.21 13.41
C ALA A 72 -22.05 -9.04 13.59
N ALA A 73 -22.47 -8.01 14.32
CA ALA A 73 -23.86 -7.58 14.27
C ALA A 73 -24.16 -6.98 12.89
N ALA A 74 -25.37 -7.22 12.40
CA ALA A 74 -25.83 -6.69 11.11
C ALA A 74 -27.25 -6.12 11.24
N GLU A 75 -27.49 -5.06 10.48
CA GLU A 75 -28.79 -4.41 10.31
C GLU A 75 -29.13 -4.37 8.83
N ALA A 76 -30.30 -4.87 8.45
CA ALA A 76 -30.86 -4.74 7.11
C ALA A 76 -32.05 -3.78 7.14
N THR A 77 -31.93 -2.64 6.47
CA THR A 77 -33.00 -1.64 6.34
C THR A 77 -33.62 -1.74 4.94
N GLY A 78 -34.91 -2.08 4.86
CA GLY A 78 -35.66 -2.11 3.61
C GLY A 78 -36.13 -0.72 3.16
N THR A 79 -36.83 -0.68 2.02
CA THR A 79 -37.38 0.58 1.46
C THR A 79 -38.47 1.21 2.32
N ASP A 80 -39.14 0.42 3.16
CA ASP A 80 -40.12 0.88 4.13
C ASP A 80 -39.48 1.56 5.37
N GLY A 81 -38.14 1.60 5.41
CA GLY A 81 -37.36 2.18 6.51
C GLY A 81 -37.31 1.31 7.76
N LYS A 82 -37.90 0.10 7.75
CA LYS A 82 -37.83 -0.81 8.89
C LYS A 82 -36.52 -1.59 8.86
N SER A 83 -35.96 -1.77 10.05
CA SER A 83 -34.71 -2.50 10.25
C SER A 83 -34.95 -3.87 10.86
N THR A 84 -34.31 -4.88 10.26
CA THR A 84 -34.18 -6.23 10.83
C THR A 84 -32.74 -6.43 11.29
N TYR A 85 -32.57 -6.95 12.50
CA TYR A 85 -31.26 -7.16 13.11
C TYR A 85 -30.88 -8.63 13.15
N GLY A 86 -29.60 -8.91 13.02
CA GLY A 86 -29.06 -10.26 13.07
C GLY A 86 -27.56 -10.29 13.30
N ILE A 87 -26.97 -11.46 13.10
CA ILE A 87 -25.53 -11.67 13.15
C ILE A 87 -25.04 -12.31 11.85
N VAL A 88 -23.87 -11.87 11.40
CA VAL A 88 -23.09 -12.55 10.38
C VAL A 88 -21.98 -13.30 11.10
N GLN A 89 -21.95 -14.62 10.96
CA GLN A 89 -20.88 -15.47 11.49
C GLN A 89 -20.03 -15.96 10.33
N PHE A 90 -18.72 -15.85 10.46
CA PHE A 90 -17.79 -16.28 9.42
C PHE A 90 -16.54 -16.92 10.01
N SER A 91 -15.89 -17.74 9.17
CA SER A 91 -14.59 -18.32 9.43
C SER A 91 -13.67 -18.08 8.23
N ALA A 92 -12.38 -17.93 8.49
CA ALA A 92 -11.38 -17.69 7.46
C ALA A 92 -10.07 -18.44 7.79
N HIS A 93 -9.37 -18.87 6.75
CA HIS A 93 -8.00 -19.36 6.90
C HIS A 93 -7.01 -18.19 6.85
N THR A 94 -6.09 -18.15 7.79
CA THR A 94 -5.05 -17.14 7.92
C THR A 94 -3.72 -17.71 7.46
N LEU A 95 -3.01 -16.96 6.62
CA LEU A 95 -1.59 -17.19 6.36
C LEU A 95 -0.80 -16.32 7.32
N VAL A 96 0.01 -16.94 8.18
CA VAL A 96 0.83 -16.25 9.18
C VAL A 96 2.28 -16.54 8.87
N ASP A 97 3.08 -15.51 8.67
CA ASP A 97 4.54 -15.66 8.65
C ASP A 97 5.03 -15.88 10.09
N LYS A 98 5.55 -17.08 10.34
CA LYS A 98 6.10 -17.48 11.64
C LYS A 98 7.63 -17.47 11.64
N ALA A 99 8.28 -17.20 10.51
CA ALA A 99 9.73 -17.33 10.34
C ALA A 99 10.52 -16.14 10.92
N THR A 100 9.84 -15.03 11.20
CA THR A 100 10.45 -13.78 11.71
C THR A 100 10.18 -13.52 13.19
N ARG A 101 9.71 -14.52 13.96
CA ARG A 101 9.40 -14.40 15.39
C ARG A 101 10.32 -15.21 16.28
#